data_AF-A0A7X6TGM5-F1
#
_entry.id   AF-A0A7X6TGM5-F1
#
_cell.length_a   1.000
_cell.length_b   1.000
_cell.length_c   1.000
_cell.angle_alpha   90.00
_cell.angle_beta   90.00
_cell.angle_gamma   90.00
#
_symmetry.space_group_name_H-M   'P 1'
#
loop_
_entity.id
_entity.type
_entity.pdbx_description
1 polymer ?
#
loop_
_entity_poly.entity_id
_entity_poly.type
_entity_poly.pdbx_seq_one_letter_code
_entity_poly.pdbx_strand_id
1 'polypeptide(L)' 'CHYIRGNEIALARAEVIAETLEDLGFEPERFQLVWVSSAEPERLVEAFRQMHERLLRLYGLVEPDPAATDGEVLL' A
#
# COMPACT_ATOMS: atom_id res chain seq x y z
N CYS A 1 -7.75 4.51 16.14
CA CYS A 1 -9.00 4.78 15.40
C CYS A 1 -9.92 5.63 16.28
N HIS A 2 -10.55 6.68 15.74
CA HIS A 2 -11.50 7.49 16.51
C HIS A 2 -12.74 6.68 16.97
N TYR A 3 -13.13 5.68 16.17
CA TYR A 3 -14.29 4.82 16.43
C TYR A 3 -13.89 3.47 17.06
N ILE A 4 -12.85 3.49 17.90
CA ILE A 4 -12.34 2.34 18.68
C ILE A 4 -11.77 1.23 17.78
N ARG A 5 -12.63 0.49 17.05
CA ARG A 5 -12.28 -0.74 16.31
C ARG A 5 -12.40 -0.62 14.78
N GLY A 6 -12.74 0.55 14.26
CA GLY A 6 -12.95 0.73 12.81
C GLY A 6 -11.71 0.38 11.96
N ASN A 7 -10.50 0.60 12.49
CA ASN A 7 -9.26 0.21 11.83
C ASN A 7 -9.04 -1.31 11.81
N GLU A 8 -9.37 -2.03 12.88
CA GLU A 8 -9.27 -3.51 12.92
C GLU A 8 -10.17 -4.15 11.84
N ILE A 9 -11.40 -3.66 11.73
CA ILE A 9 -12.35 -4.13 10.70
C ILE A 9 -11.86 -3.76 9.29
N ALA A 10 -11.26 -2.58 9.13
CA ALA A 10 -10.69 -2.17 7.85
C ALA A 10 -9.47 -3.02 7.46
N LEU A 11 -8.61 -3.42 8.42
CA LEU A 11 -7.50 -4.34 8.17
C LEU A 11 -8.01 -5.71 7.66
N ALA A 12 -8.92 -6.33 8.42
CA ALA A 12 -9.49 -7.63 8.04
C ALA A 12 -10.18 -7.59 6.65
N ARG A 13 -10.80 -6.45 6.29
CA ARG A 13 -11.37 -6.26 4.95
C ARG A 13 -10.30 -6.05 3.88
N ALA A 14 -9.23 -5.32 4.20
CA ALA A 14 -8.14 -5.07 3.26
C ALA A 14 -7.42 -6.37 2.89
N GLU A 15 -7.24 -7.29 3.82
CA GLU A 15 -6.69 -8.63 3.58
C GLU A 15 -7.54 -9.40 2.56
N VAL A 16 -8.86 -9.48 2.79
CA VAL A 16 -9.79 -10.14 1.85
C VAL A 16 -9.81 -9.44 0.49
N ILE A 17 -9.74 -8.10 0.47
CA ILE A 17 -9.66 -7.33 -0.79
C ILE A 17 -8.38 -7.66 -1.54
N ALA A 18 -7.24 -7.74 -0.87
CA ALA A 18 -5.96 -8.08 -1.49
C ALA A 18 -6.02 -9.46 -2.15
N GLU A 19 -6.44 -10.49 -1.40
CA GLU A 19 -6.65 -11.84 -1.93
C GLU A 19 -7.63 -11.86 -3.11
N THR A 20 -8.75 -11.14 -3.00
CA THR A 20 -9.75 -11.06 -4.07
C THR A 20 -9.19 -10.41 -5.34
N LEU A 21 -8.36 -9.38 -5.20
CA LEU A 21 -7.73 -8.71 -6.34
C LEU A 21 -6.72 -9.63 -7.02
N GLU A 22 -5.93 -10.38 -6.26
CA GLU A 22 -5.01 -11.40 -6.78
C GLU A 22 -5.77 -12.50 -7.55
N ASP A 23 -6.88 -13.01 -7.00
CA ASP A 23 -7.74 -14.00 -7.66
C ASP A 23 -8.32 -13.50 -8.99
N LEU A 24 -8.58 -12.20 -9.10
CA LEU A 24 -9.04 -11.54 -10.33
C LEU A 24 -7.90 -11.27 -11.34
N GLY A 25 -6.66 -11.59 -10.99
CA GLY A 25 -5.49 -11.41 -11.84
C GLY A 25 -4.83 -10.04 -11.74
N PHE A 26 -5.13 -9.26 -10.70
CA PHE A 26 -4.41 -8.02 -10.42
C PHE A 26 -3.12 -8.30 -9.65
N GLU A 27 -2.08 -7.55 -9.99
CA GLU A 27 -0.78 -7.63 -9.34
C GLU A 27 -0.86 -7.02 -7.91
N PRO A 28 -0.30 -7.68 -6.87
CA PRO A 28 -0.42 -7.26 -5.47
C PRO A 28 0.02 -5.80 -5.21
N GLU A 29 1.00 -5.31 -5.96
CA GLU A 29 1.58 -3.97 -5.82
C GLU A 29 0.57 -2.84 -6.09
N ARG A 30 -0.56 -3.15 -6.73
CA ARG A 30 -1.64 -2.21 -7.07
C ARG A 30 -2.50 -1.80 -5.88
N PHE A 31 -2.47 -2.58 -4.80
CA PHE A 31 -3.24 -2.30 -3.60
C PHE A 31 -2.33 -2.07 -2.40
N GLN A 32 -2.64 -1.06 -1.57
CA GLN A 32 -1.95 -0.84 -0.31
C GLN A 32 -2.93 -0.32 0.74
N LEU A 33 -2.73 -0.72 1.99
CA LEU A 33 -3.33 -0.09 3.15
C LEU A 33 -2.24 0.67 3.91
N VAL A 34 -2.48 1.93 4.25
CA VAL A 34 -1.54 2.73 5.05
C VAL A 34 -2.29 3.40 6.18
N TRP A 35 -1.75 3.25 7.40
CA TRP A 35 -2.22 3.98 8.57
C TRP A 35 -1.48 5.30 8.68
N VAL A 36 -2.24 6.39 8.69
CA VAL A 36 -1.69 7.74 8.81
C VAL A 36 -2.49 8.52 9.84
N SER A 37 -1.81 9.10 10.83
CA SER A 37 -2.39 10.04 11.78
C SER A 37 -2.58 11.42 11.14
N SER A 38 -3.52 12.22 11.65
CA SER A 38 -3.67 13.62 11.24
C SER A 38 -2.44 14.50 11.51
N ALA A 39 -1.50 14.00 12.33
CA ALA A 39 -0.24 14.67 12.66
C ALA A 39 0.96 14.18 11.82
N GLU A 40 0.76 13.33 10.82
CA GLU A 40 1.83 12.75 9.98
C GLU A 40 1.67 13.10 8.48
N PRO A 41 1.61 14.38 8.08
CA PRO A 41 1.42 14.73 6.67
C PRO A 41 2.58 14.27 5.77
N GLU A 42 3.82 14.26 6.26
CA GLU A 42 4.98 13.79 5.51
C GLU A 42 4.88 12.30 5.18
N ARG A 43 4.33 11.49 6.10
CA ARG A 43 4.09 10.07 5.88
C ARG A 43 3.04 9.82 4.80
N LEU A 44 2.01 10.66 4.74
CA LEU A 44 0.99 10.59 3.68
C LEU A 44 1.62 10.85 2.31
N VAL A 45 2.43 11.91 2.21
CA VAL A 45 3.12 12.28 0.97
C VAL A 45 4.02 11.14 0.51
N GLU A 46 4.79 10.56 1.42
CA GLU A 46 5.68 9.43 1.10
C GLU A 46 4.90 8.19 0.66
N ALA A 47 3.79 7.86 1.33
CA ALA A 47 2.94 6.73 0.94
C ALA A 47 2.36 6.87 -0.49
N PHE A 48 2.01 8.09 -0.91
CA PHE A 48 1.59 8.36 -2.28
C PHE A 48 2.74 8.27 -3.27
N ARG A 49 3.92 8.82 -2.94
CA ARG A 49 5.11 8.73 -3.79
C ARG A 49 5.50 7.28 -4.03
N GLN A 50 5.56 6.47 -2.98
CA GLN A 50 5.90 5.05 -3.07
C GLN A 50 4.91 4.25 -3.92
N MET A 51 3.60 4.51 -3.77
CA MET A 51 2.60 3.87 -4.63
C MET A 51 2.76 4.28 -6.09
N HIS A 52 2.94 5.57 -6.36
CA HIS A 52 3.16 6.06 -7.71
C HIS A 52 4.38 5.38 -8.36
N GLU A 53 5.49 5.29 -7.63
CA GLU A 53 6.71 4.65 -8.10
C GLU A 53 6.55 3.14 -8.35
N ARG A 54 5.85 2.43 -7.46
CA ARG A 54 5.52 1.01 -7.69
C ARG A 54 4.72 0.81 -8.96
N LEU A 55 3.70 1.64 -9.19
CA LEU A 55 2.89 1.57 -10.42
C LEU A 55 3.72 1.87 -11.67
N LEU A 56 4.59 2.88 -11.63
CA LEU A 56 5.48 3.19 -12.75
C LEU A 56 6.41 2.02 -13.09
N ARG A 57 6.99 1.36 -12.07
CA ARG A 57 7.81 0.14 -12.26
C ARG A 57 6.99 -0.99 -12.87
N LEU A 58 5.77 -1.22 -12.38
CA LEU A 58 4.87 -2.26 -12.88
C LEU A 58 4.51 -2.05 -14.37
N TYR A 59 4.39 -0.80 -14.81
CA TYR A 59 4.14 -0.46 -16.22
C TYR A 59 5.42 -0.33 -17.07
N GLY A 60 6.60 -0.53 -16.50
CA GLY A 60 7.88 -0.36 -17.22
C GLY A 60 8.16 1.09 -17.64
N LEU A 61 7.61 2.06 -16.92
CA LEU A 61 7.73 3.50 -17.23
C LEU A 61 8.89 4.19 -16.51
N VAL A 62 9.59 3.48 -15.61
CA VAL A 62 10.77 3.95 -14.88
C VAL A 62 11.77 2.81 -14.73
N GLU A 63 13.06 3.08 -14.98
CA GLU A 63 14.15 2.15 -14.70
C GLU A 63 14.19 1.80 -13.19
N PRO A 64 14.34 0.52 -12.80
CA PRO A 64 14.33 0.14 -11.39
C PRO A 64 15.48 0.82 -10.64
N ASP A 65 15.16 1.46 -9.51
CA ASP A 65 16.17 1.98 -8.58
C ASP A 65 16.87 0.79 -7.91
N PRO A 66 18.19 0.59 -8.10
CA PRO A 66 18.92 -0.53 -7.50
C PRO A 66 18.96 -0.51 -5.96
N ALA A 67 18.50 0.57 -5.32
CA ALA A 67 18.45 0.71 -3.86
C ALA A 67 17.06 0.45 -3.23
N ALA A 68 16.02 0.20 -4.04
CA ALA A 68 14.69 -0.10 -3.53
C ALA A 68 14.67 -1.49 -2.89
N THR A 69 14.85 -1.55 -1.56
CA THR A 69 14.51 -2.74 -0.79
C THR A 69 13.01 -2.81 -0.65
N ASP A 70 12.42 -3.93 -1.04
CA ASP A 70 11.01 -4.23 -0.81
C ASP A 70 10.77 -4.19 0.70
N GLY A 71 10.32 -3.02 1.16
CA GLY A 71 10.07 -2.75 2.57
C GLY A 71 9.10 -3.78 3.09
N GLU A 72 9.59 -4.59 4.02
CA GLU A 72 8.87 -5.59 4.79
C GLU A 72 7.49 -5.04 5.19
N VAL A 73 6.45 -5.52 4.52
CA VAL A 73 5.06 -5.31 4.94
C VAL A 73 4.86 -6.22 6.14
N LEU A 74 5.29 -5.75 7.31
CA LEU A 74 4.96 -6.37 8.58
C LEU A 74 3.44 -6.23 8.81
N LEU A 75 2.77 -7.39 8.83
CA LEU A 75 1.44 -7.57 9.41
C LEU A 75 1.43 -7.18 10.89
#